data_AF-A0A2H6NJ02-F1
#
_entry.id   AF-A0A2H6NJ02-F1
#
_cell.length_a   1.000
_cell.length_b   1.000
_cell.length_c   1.000
_cell.angle_alpha   90.00
_cell.angle_beta   90.00
_cell.angle_gamma   90.00
#
_symmetry.space_group_name_H-M   'P 1'
#
loop_
_entity.id
_entity.type
_entity.pdbx_description
1 polymer ?
#
loop_
_entity_poly.entity_id
_entity_poly.type
_entity_poly.pdbx_seq_one_letter_code
_entity_poly.pdbx_strand_id
1 'polypeptide(L)'
;QPESLSDEQRILLQQKVESYIKLHPASAKSEEMSRELHHQAQEKLAHYMLRKRKDRKAKQHREALLAQVHTDVDQLLSAPSLSECTMKDLNVFMSRSVPVVAKAKQSHNTILKYMQWPWWKKLEEDFFKEEVDSVDPTTAELETLFIGGSKV
;
A
#
# COMPACT_ATOMS: atom_id res chain seq x y z
N GLN A 1 26.06 37.52 -24.83
CA GLN A 1 24.86 38.39 -24.79
C GLN A 1 23.97 37.97 -25.95
N PRO A 2 22.63 37.88 -25.80
CA PRO A 2 21.78 37.60 -26.95
C PRO A 2 21.88 38.78 -27.94
N GLU A 3 22.05 38.46 -29.23
CA GLU A 3 22.07 39.44 -30.32
C GLU A 3 20.77 40.25 -30.33
N SER A 4 20.90 41.57 -30.24
CA SER A 4 19.77 42.49 -30.31
C SER A 4 19.23 42.53 -31.74
N LEU A 5 17.95 42.18 -31.91
CA LEU A 5 17.25 42.25 -33.19
C LEU A 5 17.36 43.65 -33.81
N SER A 6 17.70 43.71 -35.09
CA SER A 6 17.65 44.94 -35.91
C SER A 6 16.20 45.43 -36.04
N ASP A 7 15.99 46.75 -36.17
CA ASP A 7 14.66 47.34 -36.29
C ASP A 7 13.87 46.80 -37.50
N GLU A 8 14.55 46.50 -38.61
CA GLU A 8 13.93 45.90 -39.79
C GLU A 8 13.41 44.48 -39.50
N GLN A 9 14.16 43.71 -38.70
CA GLN A 9 13.76 42.37 -38.30
C GLN A 9 12.55 42.41 -37.35
N ARG A 10 12.49 43.42 -36.47
CA ARG A 10 11.33 43.63 -35.59
C ARG A 10 10.06 43.92 -36.39
N ILE A 11 10.14 44.78 -37.40
CA ILE A 11 9.00 45.12 -38.25
C ILE A 11 8.51 43.91 -39.04
N LEU A 12 9.42 43.15 -39.66
CA LEU A 12 9.08 41.92 -40.39
C LEU A 12 8.42 40.87 -39.48
N LEU A 13 8.96 40.66 -38.28
CA LEU A 13 8.37 39.76 -37.28
C LEU A 13 6.97 40.24 -36.87
N GLN A 14 6.79 41.54 -36.65
CA GLN A 14 5.52 42.11 -36.26
C GLN A 14 4.45 41.93 -37.34
N GLN A 15 4.79 42.17 -38.62
CA GLN A 15 3.88 41.90 -39.74
C GLN A 15 3.53 40.42 -39.87
N LYS A 16 4.50 39.53 -39.65
CA LYS A 16 4.28 38.08 -39.67
C LYS A 16 3.34 37.65 -38.54
N VAL A 17 3.50 38.20 -37.35
CA VAL A 17 2.63 37.94 -36.20
C VAL A 17 1.21 38.44 -36.46
N GLU A 18 1.04 39.67 -36.97
CA GLU A 18 -0.28 40.20 -37.32
C GLU A 18 -0.99 39.38 -38.39
N SER A 19 -0.26 38.97 -39.44
CA SER A 19 -0.81 38.11 -40.49
C SER A 19 -1.28 36.77 -39.92
N TYR A 20 -0.50 36.20 -39.00
CA TYR A 20 -0.84 34.94 -38.32
C TYR A 20 -2.05 35.08 -37.39
N ILE A 21 -2.14 36.17 -36.61
CA ILE A 21 -3.29 36.44 -35.73
C ILE A 21 -4.58 36.62 -36.54
N LYS A 22 -4.51 37.29 -37.70
CA LYS A 22 -5.66 37.46 -38.60
C LYS A 22 -6.14 36.13 -39.18
N LEU A 23 -5.22 35.21 -39.48
CA LEU A 23 -5.54 33.85 -39.96
C LEU A 23 -6.07 32.94 -38.85
N HIS A 24 -5.68 33.20 -37.60
CA HIS A 24 -6.03 32.39 -36.43
C HIS A 24 -6.58 33.27 -35.29
N PRO A 25 -7.80 33.82 -35.45
CA PRO A 25 -8.44 34.55 -34.37
C PRO A 25 -8.65 33.61 -33.18
N ALA A 26 -7.92 33.87 -32.10
CA ALA A 26 -8.16 33.16 -30.84
C ALA A 26 -9.61 33.46 -30.41
N SER A 27 -10.34 32.42 -29.97
CA SER A 27 -11.62 32.63 -29.30
C SER A 27 -11.38 33.59 -28.15
N ALA A 28 -11.91 34.82 -28.26
CA ALA A 28 -11.80 35.83 -27.22
C ALA A 28 -12.58 35.35 -26.00
N LYS A 29 -11.94 34.58 -25.13
CA LYS A 29 -12.49 34.22 -23.84
C LYS A 29 -12.31 35.43 -22.94
N SER A 30 -13.38 35.83 -22.26
CA SER A 30 -13.28 36.77 -21.15
C SER A 30 -12.23 36.29 -20.16
N GLU A 31 -11.52 37.21 -19.52
CA GLU A 31 -10.57 36.91 -18.46
C GLU A 31 -11.19 36.02 -17.37
N GLU A 32 -12.47 36.28 -17.04
CA GLU A 32 -13.26 35.50 -16.09
C GLU A 32 -13.39 34.03 -16.54
N MET A 33 -13.69 33.79 -17.83
CA MET A 33 -13.80 32.45 -18.39
C MET A 33 -12.46 31.71 -18.39
N SER A 34 -11.34 32.43 -18.55
CA SER A 34 -10.01 31.86 -18.46
C SER A 34 -9.66 31.46 -17.02
N ARG A 35 -10.00 32.32 -16.05
CA ARG A 35 -9.79 32.05 -14.62
C ARG A 35 -10.61 30.85 -14.16
N GLU A 36 -11.88 30.79 -14.56
CA GLU A 36 -12.78 29.68 -14.23
C GLU A 36 -12.28 28.36 -14.82
N LEU A 37 -11.87 28.36 -16.10
CA LEU A 37 -11.30 27.15 -16.72
C LEU A 37 -10.04 26.69 -15.99
N HIS A 38 -9.17 27.62 -15.60
CA HIS A 38 -7.96 27.30 -14.87
C HIS A 38 -8.28 26.71 -13.49
N HIS A 39 -9.25 27.29 -12.78
CA HIS A 39 -9.72 26.77 -11.50
C HIS A 39 -10.23 25.33 -11.63
N GLN A 40 -11.14 25.07 -12.57
CA GLN A 40 -11.66 23.72 -12.83
C GLN A 40 -10.55 22.72 -13.22
N ALA A 41 -9.55 23.16 -13.99
CA ALA A 41 -8.41 22.32 -14.34
C ALA A 41 -7.56 21.96 -13.11
N GLN A 42 -7.32 22.93 -12.22
CA GLN A 42 -6.59 22.70 -10.98
C GLN A 42 -7.33 21.76 -10.03
N GLU A 43 -8.65 21.91 -9.89
CA GLU A 43 -9.46 21.01 -9.06
C GLU A 43 -9.41 19.56 -9.58
N LYS A 44 -9.61 19.36 -10.89
CA LYS A 44 -9.51 18.04 -11.51
C LYS A 44 -8.13 17.42 -11.31
N LEU A 45 -7.07 18.23 -11.42
CA LEU A 45 -5.71 17.78 -11.17
C LEU A 45 -5.52 17.36 -9.71
N ALA A 46 -6.01 18.15 -8.75
CA ALA A 46 -5.94 17.83 -7.32
C ALA A 46 -6.64 16.50 -7.00
N HIS A 47 -7.84 16.29 -7.54
CA HIS A 47 -8.57 15.02 -7.41
C HIS A 47 -7.80 13.84 -7.99
N TYR A 48 -7.24 13.99 -9.18
CA TYR A 48 -6.42 12.95 -9.80
C TYR A 48 -5.18 12.63 -8.96
N MET A 49 -4.46 13.65 -8.48
CA MET A 49 -3.28 13.46 -7.64
C MET A 49 -3.61 12.73 -6.34
N LEU A 50 -4.73 13.07 -5.69
CA LEU A 50 -5.19 12.40 -4.49
C LEU A 50 -5.47 10.91 -4.74
N ARG A 51 -6.22 10.61 -5.81
CA ARG A 51 -6.50 9.22 -6.21
C ARG A 51 -5.21 8.46 -6.52
N LYS A 52 -4.32 9.03 -7.34
CA LYS A 52 -3.04 8.43 -7.69
C LYS A 52 -2.17 8.13 -6.47
N ARG A 53 -2.18 9.00 -5.45
CA ARG A 53 -1.46 8.76 -4.19
C ARG A 53 -2.03 7.53 -3.45
N LYS A 54 -3.35 7.40 -3.37
CA LYS A 54 -4.01 6.23 -2.76
C LYS A 54 -3.68 4.95 -3.52
N ASP A 55 -3.81 4.99 -4.85
CA ASP A 55 -3.51 3.85 -5.72
C ASP A 55 -2.04 3.40 -5.59
N ARG A 56 -1.11 4.37 -5.55
CA ARG A 56 0.32 4.08 -5.32
C ARG A 56 0.55 3.42 -3.97
N LYS A 57 -0.06 3.92 -2.90
CA LYS A 57 0.07 3.32 -1.55
C LYS A 57 -0.48 1.88 -1.54
N ALA A 58 -1.64 1.66 -2.15
CA ALA A 58 -2.23 0.32 -2.25
C ALA A 58 -1.36 -0.63 -3.08
N LYS A 59 -0.76 -0.15 -4.18
CA LYS A 59 0.18 -0.93 -4.99
C LYS A 59 1.42 -1.32 -4.20
N GLN A 60 2.05 -0.35 -3.53
CA GLN A 60 3.23 -0.60 -2.68
C GLN A 60 2.93 -1.59 -1.55
N HIS A 61 1.75 -1.49 -0.93
CA HIS A 61 1.32 -2.44 0.08
C HIS A 61 1.18 -3.87 -0.47
N ARG A 62 0.54 -4.03 -1.64
CA ARG A 62 0.45 -5.33 -2.31
C ARG A 62 1.82 -5.90 -2.67
N GLU A 63 2.71 -5.07 -3.20
CA GLU A 63 4.08 -5.49 -3.54
C GLU A 63 4.86 -5.94 -2.30
N ALA A 64 4.73 -5.22 -1.17
CA ALA A 64 5.35 -5.61 0.09
C ALA A 64 4.79 -6.94 0.63
N LEU A 65 3.48 -7.14 0.56
CA LEU A 65 2.84 -8.41 0.96
C LEU A 65 3.32 -9.57 0.08
N LEU A 66 3.40 -9.38 -1.24
CA LEU A 66 3.92 -10.40 -2.15
C LEU A 66 5.37 -10.76 -1.83
N ALA A 67 6.22 -9.76 -1.58
CA ALA A 67 7.61 -9.98 -1.20
C ALA A 67 7.73 -10.73 0.14
N GLN A 68 6.87 -10.42 1.11
CA GLN A 68 6.79 -11.14 2.37
C GLN A 68 6.40 -12.60 2.16
N VAL A 69 5.31 -12.86 1.43
CA VAL A 69 4.86 -14.23 1.15
C VAL A 69 5.93 -15.05 0.43
N HIS A 70 6.61 -14.46 -0.55
CA HIS A 70 7.72 -15.13 -1.24
C HIS A 70 8.86 -15.48 -0.27
N THR A 71 9.22 -14.53 0.60
CA THR A 71 10.25 -14.77 1.62
C THR A 71 9.85 -15.87 2.58
N ASP A 72 8.60 -15.90 3.03
CA ASP A 72 8.08 -16.92 3.94
C ASP A 72 8.07 -18.30 3.26
N VAL A 73 7.67 -18.38 1.99
CA VAL A 73 7.73 -19.62 1.20
C VAL A 73 9.16 -20.11 1.05
N ASP A 74 10.11 -19.24 0.70
CA ASP A 74 11.52 -19.61 0.55
C ASP A 74 12.11 -20.11 1.87
N GLN A 75 11.73 -19.49 3.00
CA GLN A 75 12.12 -19.96 4.34
C GLN A 75 11.57 -21.34 4.65
N LEU A 76 10.31 -21.61 4.32
CA LEU A 76 9.70 -22.93 4.56
C LEU A 76 10.30 -24.01 3.66
N LEU A 77 10.58 -23.71 2.40
CA LEU A 77 11.22 -24.65 1.47
C LEU A 77 12.67 -24.95 1.83
N SER A 78 13.36 -24.00 2.47
CA SER A 78 14.74 -24.17 2.95
C SER A 78 14.82 -24.70 4.39
N ALA A 79 13.70 -25.01 5.03
CA ALA A 79 13.68 -25.48 6.40
C ALA A 79 14.37 -26.86 6.53
N PRO A 80 15.29 -27.04 7.50
CA PRO A 80 15.91 -28.34 7.74
C PRO A 80 14.89 -29.33 8.31
N SER A 81 15.21 -30.63 8.18
CA SER A 81 14.42 -31.68 8.81
C SER A 81 14.43 -31.53 10.34
N LEU A 82 13.39 -32.03 11.03
CA LEU A 82 13.30 -31.94 12.50
C LEU A 82 14.47 -32.63 13.21
N SER A 83 15.05 -33.67 12.60
CA SER A 83 16.21 -34.39 13.11
C SER A 83 17.53 -33.61 12.98
N GLU A 84 17.63 -32.70 12.01
CA GLU A 84 18.86 -31.97 11.68
C GLU A 84 18.83 -30.51 12.14
N CYS A 85 17.67 -30.03 12.60
CA CYS A 85 17.45 -28.65 13.00
C CYS A 85 18.35 -28.23 14.16
N THR A 86 19.06 -27.10 13.99
CA THR A 86 19.91 -26.50 15.02
C THR A 86 19.23 -25.27 15.64
N MET A 87 19.66 -24.86 16.84
CA MET A 87 19.20 -23.61 17.49
C MET A 87 19.33 -22.36 16.60
N LYS A 88 20.29 -22.34 15.67
CA LYS A 88 20.46 -21.24 14.71
C LYS A 88 19.31 -21.19 13.69
N ASP A 89 18.84 -22.35 13.24
CA ASP A 89 17.76 -22.47 12.27
C ASP A 89 16.42 -22.06 12.92
N LEU A 90 16.22 -22.44 14.18
CA LEU A 90 15.06 -22.00 14.96
C LEU A 90 14.95 -20.48 15.07
N ASN A 91 16.08 -19.78 15.23
CA ASN A 91 16.08 -18.32 15.33
C ASN A 91 15.58 -17.62 14.06
N VAL A 92 15.64 -18.27 12.90
CA VAL A 92 15.09 -17.73 11.63
C VAL A 92 13.56 -17.67 11.69
N PHE A 93 12.93 -18.67 12.30
CA PHE A 93 11.47 -18.78 12.42
C PHE A 93 10.89 -18.10 13.67
N MET A 94 11.73 -17.66 14.61
CA MET A 94 11.27 -16.95 15.81
C MET A 94 11.13 -15.46 15.56
N SER A 95 9.97 -14.91 15.95
CA SER A 95 9.77 -13.46 15.99
C SER A 95 10.72 -12.79 16.99
N ARG A 96 11.23 -11.60 16.66
CA ARG A 96 12.00 -10.76 17.60
C ARG A 96 11.11 -10.09 18.66
N SER A 97 9.80 -10.09 18.45
CA SER A 97 8.84 -9.47 19.35
C SER A 97 8.49 -10.42 20.49
N VAL A 98 8.94 -10.09 21.71
CA VAL A 98 8.64 -10.86 22.94
C VAL A 98 7.15 -11.16 23.12
N PRO A 99 6.20 -10.20 22.99
CA PRO A 99 4.78 -10.52 23.14
C PRO A 99 4.27 -11.50 22.08
N VAL A 100 4.76 -11.41 20.85
CA VAL A 100 4.40 -12.35 19.76
C VAL A 100 4.89 -13.75 20.10
N VAL A 101 6.15 -13.89 20.55
CA VAL A 101 6.72 -15.18 20.96
C VAL A 101 5.95 -15.76 22.15
N ALA A 102 5.63 -14.95 23.16
CA ALA A 102 4.88 -15.40 24.33
C ALA A 102 3.48 -15.90 23.94
N LYS A 103 2.78 -15.17 23.07
CA LYS A 103 1.45 -15.57 22.56
C LYS A 103 1.53 -16.85 21.73
N ALA A 104 2.53 -16.99 20.86
CA ALA A 104 2.73 -18.20 20.05
C ALA A 104 2.97 -19.43 20.94
N LYS A 105 3.84 -19.30 21.96
CA LYS A 105 4.08 -20.37 22.94
C LYS A 105 2.83 -20.74 23.72
N GLN A 106 2.05 -19.75 24.17
CA GLN A 106 0.79 -19.97 24.87
C GLN A 106 -0.20 -20.73 23.98
N SER A 107 -0.39 -20.27 22.73
CA SER A 107 -1.28 -20.91 21.75
C SER A 107 -0.88 -22.37 21.49
N HIS A 108 0.40 -22.61 21.23
CA HIS A 108 0.93 -23.96 21.02
C HIS A 108 0.69 -24.87 22.23
N ASN A 109 0.95 -24.38 23.44
CA ASN A 109 0.70 -25.13 24.68
C ASN A 109 -0.79 -25.44 24.88
N THR A 110 -1.68 -24.51 24.52
CA THR A 110 -3.13 -24.76 24.56
C THR A 110 -3.52 -25.88 23.60
N ILE A 111 -3.02 -25.84 22.36
CA ILE A 111 -3.26 -26.89 21.36
C ILE A 111 -2.74 -28.24 21.87
N LEU A 112 -1.51 -28.29 22.39
CA LEU A 112 -0.95 -29.54 22.94
C LEU A 112 -1.79 -30.11 24.08
N LYS A 113 -2.24 -29.24 25.00
CA LYS A 113 -3.14 -29.65 26.09
C LYS A 113 -4.44 -30.21 25.53
N TYR A 114 -5.09 -29.49 24.61
CA TYR A 114 -6.32 -29.95 23.96
C TYR A 114 -6.11 -31.31 23.29
N MET A 115 -5.04 -31.50 22.53
CA MET A 115 -4.74 -32.77 21.85
C MET A 115 -4.62 -33.93 22.84
N GLN A 116 -4.01 -33.69 24.00
CA GLN A 116 -3.83 -34.66 25.09
C GLN A 116 -5.07 -34.86 25.98
N TRP A 117 -6.13 -34.07 25.81
CA TRP A 117 -7.32 -34.22 26.64
C TRP A 117 -8.06 -35.53 26.33
N PRO A 118 -8.63 -36.16 27.37
CA PRO A 118 -9.59 -37.24 27.18
C PRO A 118 -10.76 -36.77 26.31
N TRP A 119 -11.27 -37.66 25.46
CA TRP A 119 -12.35 -37.35 24.50
C TRP A 119 -13.59 -36.71 25.16
N TRP A 120 -13.92 -37.10 26.40
CA TRP A 120 -15.08 -36.58 27.13
C TRP A 120 -14.91 -35.10 27.54
N LYS A 121 -13.68 -34.62 27.78
CA LYS A 121 -13.43 -33.19 28.02
C LYS A 121 -13.48 -32.33 26.76
N LYS A 122 -13.20 -32.93 25.60
CA LYS A 122 -13.30 -32.24 24.30
C LYS A 122 -14.77 -31.92 23.96
N LEU A 123 -15.68 -32.83 24.30
CA LEU A 123 -17.11 -32.65 24.12
C LEU A 123 -17.63 -31.43 24.90
N GLU A 124 -17.27 -31.29 26.18
CA GLU A 124 -17.68 -30.13 26.98
C GLU A 124 -17.26 -28.80 26.34
N GLU A 125 -16.04 -28.70 25.81
CA GLU A 125 -15.54 -27.48 25.18
C GLU A 125 -16.21 -27.17 23.83
N ASP A 126 -16.58 -28.19 23.05
CA ASP A 126 -17.30 -28.02 21.79
C ASP A 126 -18.74 -27.50 22.02
N PHE A 127 -19.40 -27.90 23.13
CA PHE A 127 -20.72 -27.36 23.51
C PHE A 127 -20.68 -25.87 23.92
N PHE A 128 -19.56 -25.39 24.46
CA PHE A 128 -19.39 -23.97 24.84
C PHE A 128 -18.83 -23.09 23.72
N LYS A 129 -18.42 -23.68 22.58
CA LYS A 129 -17.83 -22.95 21.44
C LYS A 129 -18.85 -22.44 20.43
N GLU A 130 -20.07 -22.98 20.44
CA GLU A 130 -21.16 -22.62 19.50
C GLU A 130 -21.78 -21.23 19.79
N GLU A 131 -21.48 -20.60 20.93
CA GLU A 131 -22.14 -19.36 21.37
C GLU A 131 -21.32 -18.06 21.17
N VAL A 132 -20.14 -18.11 20.53
CA VAL A 132 -19.33 -16.90 20.26
C VAL A 132 -19.13 -16.69 18.77
N ASP A 133 -20.12 -16.03 18.19
CA ASP A 133 -20.11 -15.11 17.05
C ASP A 133 -19.38 -15.48 15.75
N SER A 134 -20.20 -15.53 14.70
CA SER A 134 -19.87 -15.39 13.29
C SER A 134 -19.21 -14.04 12.96
N VAL A 135 -18.00 -13.79 13.46
CA VAL A 135 -17.12 -12.74 12.95
C VAL A 135 -16.09 -13.40 12.06
N ASP A 136 -16.11 -13.00 10.79
CA ASP A 136 -15.24 -13.50 9.74
C ASP A 136 -13.76 -13.42 10.19
N PRO A 137 -13.07 -14.58 10.39
CA PRO A 137 -11.70 -14.61 10.92
C PRO A 137 -10.70 -13.87 10.03
N THR A 138 -11.05 -13.64 8.75
CA THR A 138 -10.20 -12.90 7.82
C THR A 138 -10.08 -11.41 8.15
N THR A 139 -11.09 -10.83 8.81
CA THR A 139 -11.06 -9.39 9.18
C THR A 139 -10.19 -9.12 10.40
N ALA A 140 -10.18 -10.02 11.38
CA ALA A 140 -9.39 -9.85 12.61
C ALA A 140 -7.88 -10.10 12.40
N GLU A 141 -7.49 -11.02 11.51
CA GLU A 141 -6.07 -11.29 11.23
C GLU A 141 -5.39 -10.19 10.40
N LEU A 142 -6.13 -9.52 9.51
CA LEU A 142 -5.59 -8.41 8.71
C LEU A 142 -5.38 -7.13 9.53
N GLU A 143 -6.16 -6.90 10.58
CA GLU A 143 -6.00 -5.75 11.49
C GLU A 143 -4.86 -5.93 12.49
N THR A 144 -4.47 -7.17 12.79
CA THR A 144 -3.36 -7.49 13.71
C THR A 144 -2.02 -7.67 13.02
N LEU A 145 -1.97 -7.57 11.69
CA LEU A 145 -0.72 -7.50 10.94
C LEU A 145 0.04 -6.25 11.40
N PHE A 146 1.05 -6.45 12.25
CA PHE A 146 1.92 -5.38 12.74
C PHE A 146 2.69 -4.77 11.57
N ILE A 147 2.10 -3.76 10.93
CA ILE A 147 2.77 -2.92 9.94
C ILE A 147 3.67 -1.97 10.73
N GLY A 148 4.92 -2.41 10.93
CA GLY A 148 5.95 -1.56 11.51
C GLY A 148 6.15 -0.32 10.65
N GLY A 149 5.70 0.84 11.17
CA GLY A 149 6.05 2.14 10.62
C GLY A 149 4.90 3.15 10.58
N SER A 150 4.66 3.81 11.72
CA SER A 150 4.35 5.25 11.70
C SER A 150 4.58 5.85 13.08
N LYS A 151 5.72 6.53 13.26
CA LYS A 151 5.77 7.70 14.13
C LYS A 151 5.17 8.84 13.31
N VAL A 152 4.09 9.43 13.82
CA VAL A 152 3.70 10.82 13.50
C VAL A 152 4.63 11.73 14.29
#